data_AF-A0A819CMP5-F1
#
_entry.id   AF-A0A819CMP5-F1
#
_cell.length_a   1.000
_cell.length_b   1.000
_cell.length_c   1.000
_cell.angle_alpha   90.00
_cell.angle_beta   90.00
_cell.angle_gamma   90.00
#
_symmetry.space_group_name_H-M   'P 1'
#
loop_
_entity.id
_entity.type
_entity.pdbx_description
1 polymer ?
#
loop_
_entity_poly.entity_id
_entity_poly.type
_entity_poly.pdbx_seq_one_letter_code
_entity_poly.pdbx_strand_id
1 'polypeptide(L)'
;MAKPYCIRMTNVSFKTYSEKLLNYVNHCYFIPLPYKNQIRAQEQAQIIASIREIIKKHKLIVHLADKAELSHLYFNPKTHKDDIPVRPIENTIHSPTKNISDFFDQLIRPIFDEKCSITTIISGTSLINQLKTYINKGLFKSSTLFCTFDIRNLYTMLPQDEALKILTEFLQHYGYTKVVKIYLNTIGELATIVLKENVFAYGNKIYQQILASAMSSSFTLTLANILMWNWQQKLVDQQEKTGEFLVATEPSFIPFTSDHPQHVFGNIIQSSLARAVRYSSTFEAFQNEQRYIEFMLLYNG
;
A
#
# COMPACT_ATOMS: atom_id res chain seq x y z
N MET A 1 2.09 33.54 -10.47
CA MET A 1 1.77 32.10 -10.50
C MET A 1 2.29 31.51 -11.79
N ALA A 2 3.29 30.62 -11.74
CA ALA A 2 3.76 29.92 -12.93
C ALA A 2 2.66 28.99 -13.43
N LYS A 3 2.27 29.09 -14.71
CA LYS A 3 1.35 28.12 -15.32
C LYS A 3 2.03 26.74 -15.27
N PRO A 4 1.31 25.66 -14.90
CA PRO A 4 1.88 24.32 -14.95
C PRO A 4 2.37 24.04 -16.38
N TYR A 5 3.61 23.58 -16.50
CA TYR A 5 4.20 23.19 -17.79
C TYR A 5 3.39 22.02 -18.36
N CYS A 6 2.49 22.32 -19.30
CA CYS A 6 1.65 21.33 -19.92
C CYS A 6 2.39 20.75 -21.14
N ILE A 7 2.78 19.48 -21.06
CA ILE A 7 3.44 18.77 -22.17
C ILE A 7 2.42 18.63 -23.30
N ARG A 8 2.77 19.11 -24.51
CA ARG A 8 1.89 18.96 -25.68
C ARG A 8 1.64 17.48 -25.97
N MET A 9 0.41 17.12 -26.32
CA MET A 9 0.04 15.74 -26.67
C MET A 9 0.82 15.16 -27.87
N THR A 10 1.46 16.01 -28.67
CA THR A 10 2.33 15.61 -29.78
C THR A 10 3.74 15.18 -29.34
N ASN A 11 4.10 15.41 -28.07
CA ASN A 11 5.41 15.05 -27.53
C ASN A 11 5.59 13.52 -27.51
N VAL A 12 6.75 13.06 -27.99
CA VAL A 12 7.06 11.62 -28.08
C VAL A 12 6.99 10.94 -26.72
N SER A 13 7.54 11.56 -25.67
CA SER A 13 7.48 11.02 -24.31
C SER A 13 6.03 10.91 -23.82
N PHE A 14 5.17 11.90 -24.13
CA PHE A 14 3.75 11.83 -23.79
C PHE A 14 3.06 10.63 -24.46
N LYS A 15 3.34 10.38 -25.76
CA LYS A 15 2.82 9.20 -26.46
C LYS A 15 3.29 7.90 -25.83
N THR A 16 4.59 7.76 -25.57
CA THR A 16 5.16 6.56 -24.94
C THR A 16 4.53 6.28 -23.56
N TYR A 17 4.35 7.30 -22.73
CA TYR A 17 3.73 7.10 -21.41
C TYR A 17 2.21 6.86 -21.49
N SER A 18 1.53 7.48 -22.46
CA SER A 18 0.12 7.21 -22.74
C SER A 18 -0.08 5.74 -23.16
N GLU A 19 0.79 5.21 -24.02
CA GLU A 19 0.79 3.80 -24.42
C GLU A 19 1.08 2.86 -23.24
N LYS A 20 2.08 3.19 -22.39
CA LYS A 20 2.35 2.44 -21.15
C LYS A 20 1.13 2.42 -20.21
N LEU A 21 0.43 3.55 -20.07
CA LEU A 21 -0.77 3.63 -19.23
C LEU A 21 -1.96 2.88 -19.86
N LEU A 22 -2.15 2.96 -21.17
CA LEU A 22 -3.18 2.20 -21.86
C LEU A 22 -2.92 0.69 -21.77
N ASN A 23 -1.66 0.27 -21.89
CA ASN A 23 -1.24 -1.11 -21.65
C ASN A 23 -1.58 -1.53 -20.21
N TYR A 24 -1.25 -0.70 -19.22
CA TYR A 24 -1.65 -0.93 -17.83
C TYR A 24 -3.17 -1.08 -17.69
N VAL A 25 -3.97 -0.16 -18.25
CA VAL A 25 -5.43 -0.24 -18.16
C VAL A 25 -5.99 -1.50 -18.82
N ASN A 26 -5.42 -1.93 -19.94
CA ASN A 26 -5.91 -3.11 -20.69
C ASN A 26 -5.46 -4.45 -20.08
N HIS A 27 -4.33 -4.50 -19.39
CA HIS A 27 -3.77 -5.74 -18.83
C HIS A 27 -3.95 -5.85 -17.31
N CYS A 28 -4.42 -4.79 -16.65
CA CYS A 28 -4.74 -4.80 -15.23
C CYS A 28 -6.24 -4.97 -14.99
N TYR A 29 -6.62 -4.99 -13.72
CA TYR A 29 -7.94 -5.37 -13.20
C TYR A 29 -9.03 -4.32 -13.42
N PHE A 30 -9.17 -3.86 -14.66
CA PHE A 30 -10.19 -2.91 -15.08
C PHE A 30 -10.97 -3.47 -16.26
N ILE A 31 -12.29 -3.30 -16.23
CA ILE A 31 -13.15 -3.70 -17.34
C ILE A 31 -13.85 -2.46 -17.87
N PRO A 32 -13.83 -2.19 -19.19
CA PRO A 32 -14.61 -1.11 -19.77
C PRO A 32 -16.10 -1.39 -19.56
N LEU A 33 -16.85 -0.38 -19.14
CA LEU A 33 -18.30 -0.52 -18.98
C LEU A 33 -18.98 -0.75 -20.34
N PRO A 34 -20.08 -1.53 -20.37
CA PRO A 34 -20.91 -1.71 -21.56
C PRO A 34 -21.34 -0.36 -22.15
N TYR A 35 -21.55 -0.29 -23.47
CA TYR A 35 -21.88 0.97 -24.17
C TYR A 35 -23.06 1.73 -23.54
N LYS A 36 -24.10 1.01 -23.10
CA LYS A 36 -25.26 1.57 -22.38
C LYS A 36 -24.92 2.32 -21.08
N ASN A 37 -23.77 2.01 -20.49
CA ASN A 37 -23.28 2.54 -19.22
C ASN A 37 -22.09 3.51 -19.43
N GLN A 38 -21.84 3.97 -20.67
CA GLN A 38 -20.76 4.93 -20.96
C GLN A 38 -21.19 6.39 -20.78
N ILE A 39 -22.43 6.64 -20.35
CA ILE A 39 -22.93 7.97 -20.05
C ILE A 39 -22.49 8.35 -18.63
N ARG A 40 -21.42 9.14 -18.53
CA ARG A 40 -20.79 9.55 -17.25
C ARG A 40 -21.80 10.05 -16.21
N ALA A 41 -22.75 10.89 -16.62
CA ALA A 41 -23.75 11.46 -15.74
C ALA A 41 -24.74 10.42 -15.19
N GLN A 42 -25.06 9.37 -15.96
CA GLN A 42 -25.97 8.31 -15.52
C GLN A 42 -25.29 7.40 -14.48
N GLU A 43 -24.05 6.98 -14.73
CA GLU A 43 -23.30 6.15 -13.78
C GLU A 43 -23.07 6.89 -12.44
N GLN A 44 -22.68 8.17 -12.50
CA GLN A 44 -22.57 9.00 -11.31
C GLN A 44 -23.89 9.06 -10.53
N ALA A 45 -25.00 9.30 -11.22
CA ALA A 45 -26.31 9.38 -10.59
C ALA A 45 -26.73 8.05 -9.94
N GLN A 46 -26.43 6.92 -10.59
CA GLN A 46 -26.71 5.57 -10.05
C GLN A 46 -25.92 5.30 -8.77
N ILE A 47 -24.61 5.56 -8.78
CA ILE A 47 -23.76 5.35 -7.59
C ILE A 47 -24.23 6.24 -6.43
N ILE A 48 -24.49 7.52 -6.71
CA ILE A 48 -25.02 8.45 -5.70
C ILE A 48 -26.37 7.99 -5.17
N ALA A 49 -27.26 7.48 -6.02
CA ALA A 49 -28.56 6.97 -5.61
C ALA A 49 -28.41 5.74 -4.69
N SER A 50 -27.59 4.76 -5.08
CA SER A 50 -27.28 3.57 -4.25
C SER A 50 -26.73 3.95 -2.88
N ILE A 51 -25.80 4.92 -2.87
CA ILE A 51 -25.22 5.49 -1.65
C ILE A 51 -26.30 6.14 -0.76
N ARG A 52 -27.16 6.99 -1.35
CA ARG A 52 -28.22 7.71 -0.62
C ARG A 52 -29.24 6.76 -0.03
N GLU A 53 -29.61 5.71 -0.75
CA GLU A 53 -30.54 4.69 -0.26
C GLU A 53 -30.01 3.98 0.97
N ILE A 54 -28.72 3.65 1.02
CA ILE A 54 -28.10 3.01 2.18
C ILE A 54 -27.96 3.97 3.36
N ILE A 55 -27.53 5.22 3.10
CA ILE A 55 -27.48 6.25 4.13
C ILE A 55 -28.86 6.44 4.78
N LYS A 56 -29.92 6.47 3.97
CA LYS A 56 -31.31 6.58 4.44
C LYS A 56 -31.78 5.33 5.19
N LYS A 57 -31.55 4.15 4.62
CA LYS A 57 -31.91 2.84 5.21
C LYS A 57 -31.31 2.68 6.61
N HIS A 58 -30.05 3.08 6.79
CA HIS A 58 -29.32 2.91 8.04
C HIS A 58 -29.22 4.17 8.91
N LYS A 59 -29.93 5.25 8.54
CA LYS A 59 -29.96 6.52 9.29
C LYS A 59 -28.57 7.09 9.58
N LEU A 60 -27.68 7.04 8.59
CA LEU A 60 -26.30 7.51 8.72
C LEU A 60 -26.24 9.03 8.53
N ILE A 61 -25.31 9.69 9.22
CA ILE A 61 -25.05 11.12 9.07
C ILE A 61 -23.75 11.27 8.28
N VAL A 62 -23.87 11.24 6.95
CA VAL A 62 -22.75 11.43 6.01
C VAL A 62 -23.12 12.55 5.04
N HIS A 63 -22.32 13.61 5.02
CA HIS A 63 -22.48 14.68 4.04
C HIS A 63 -21.95 14.20 2.70
N LEU A 64 -22.82 14.12 1.68
CA LEU A 64 -22.41 13.87 0.31
C LEU A 64 -22.16 15.19 -0.41
N ALA A 65 -21.23 15.21 -1.35
CA ALA A 65 -21.03 16.36 -2.22
C ALA A 65 -22.26 16.58 -3.12
N ASP A 66 -22.69 17.83 -3.26
CA ASP A 66 -23.82 18.20 -4.13
C ASP A 66 -23.51 17.97 -5.62
N LYS A 67 -22.22 18.02 -5.98
CA LYS A 67 -21.70 17.70 -7.31
C LYS A 67 -20.59 16.68 -7.17
N ALA A 68 -20.87 15.45 -7.56
CA ALA A 68 -19.83 14.44 -7.74
C ALA A 68 -19.42 14.38 -9.22
N GLU A 69 -18.14 14.15 -9.46
CA GLU A 69 -17.55 13.95 -10.77
C GLU A 69 -16.92 12.56 -10.84
N LEU A 70 -16.81 12.02 -12.05
CA LEU A 70 -16.27 10.69 -12.25
C LEU A 70 -14.77 10.80 -12.02
N SER A 71 -14.19 9.85 -11.29
CA SER A 71 -12.75 9.81 -11.09
C SER A 71 -12.01 9.79 -12.43
N HIS A 72 -10.80 10.31 -12.46
CA HIS A 72 -9.95 10.26 -13.66
C HIS A 72 -8.61 9.60 -13.36
N LEU A 73 -8.18 8.72 -14.25
CA LEU A 73 -6.88 8.07 -14.13
C LEU A 73 -5.79 8.92 -14.80
N TYR A 74 -4.73 9.21 -14.05
CA TYR A 74 -3.50 9.81 -14.57
C TYR A 74 -2.29 8.99 -14.06
N PHE A 75 -1.08 9.41 -14.39
CA PHE A 75 0.13 8.70 -13.97
C PHE A 75 1.22 9.64 -13.48
N ASN A 76 2.02 9.15 -12.55
CA ASN A 76 3.28 9.75 -12.14
C ASN A 76 4.44 8.84 -12.58
N PRO A 77 5.50 9.36 -13.21
CA PRO A 77 6.69 8.59 -13.53
C PRO A 77 7.47 8.26 -12.25
N LYS A 78 7.93 7.00 -12.11
CA LYS A 78 8.91 6.63 -11.07
C LYS A 78 10.32 6.92 -11.56
N THR A 79 10.73 8.20 -11.52
CA THR A 79 12.00 8.71 -12.07
C THR A 79 13.28 8.11 -11.46
N HIS A 80 13.15 7.44 -10.32
CA HIS A 80 14.26 6.79 -9.59
C HIS A 80 14.48 5.32 -9.98
N LYS A 81 13.80 4.81 -11.02
CA LYS A 81 13.98 3.43 -11.51
C LYS A 81 14.42 3.46 -12.97
N ASP A 82 15.27 2.52 -13.37
CA ASP A 82 15.94 2.50 -14.68
C ASP A 82 14.98 2.61 -15.87
N ASP A 83 13.82 1.92 -15.82
CA ASP A 83 12.81 1.93 -16.89
C ASP A 83 11.75 3.05 -16.77
N ILE A 84 11.86 3.90 -15.75
CA ILE A 84 10.91 4.95 -15.36
C ILE A 84 9.45 4.45 -15.50
N PRO A 85 9.05 3.42 -14.74
CA PRO A 85 7.73 2.85 -14.86
C PRO A 85 6.65 3.84 -14.45
N VAL A 86 5.45 3.67 -15.02
CA VAL A 86 4.28 4.48 -14.68
C VAL A 86 3.72 4.05 -13.32
N ARG A 87 3.40 5.03 -12.46
CA ARG A 87 2.56 4.85 -11.27
C ARG A 87 1.17 5.41 -11.59
N PRO A 88 0.18 4.57 -11.88
CA PRO A 88 -1.19 5.03 -12.10
C PRO A 88 -1.75 5.59 -10.80
N ILE A 89 -2.44 6.72 -10.89
CA ILE A 89 -3.10 7.40 -9.78
C ILE A 89 -4.50 7.78 -10.23
N GLU A 90 -5.47 7.38 -9.43
CA GLU A 90 -6.86 7.77 -9.63
C GLU A 90 -7.15 9.07 -8.87
N ASN A 91 -7.61 10.11 -9.55
CA ASN A 91 -8.09 11.32 -8.90
C ASN A 91 -9.52 11.09 -8.40
N THR A 92 -9.67 10.86 -7.10
CA THR A 92 -10.96 10.59 -6.44
C THR A 92 -11.52 11.79 -5.68
N ILE A 93 -10.90 12.98 -5.77
CA ILE A 93 -11.26 14.15 -4.95
C ILE A 93 -12.74 14.51 -5.05
N HIS A 94 -13.33 14.38 -6.25
CA HIS A 94 -14.74 14.65 -6.50
C HIS A 94 -15.56 13.37 -6.77
N SER A 95 -14.99 12.20 -6.51
CA SER A 95 -15.66 10.93 -6.80
C SER A 95 -16.92 10.73 -5.95
N PRO A 96 -17.95 10.04 -6.48
CA PRO A 96 -19.17 9.73 -5.71
C PRO A 96 -18.90 8.97 -4.41
N THR A 97 -17.84 8.17 -4.37
CA THR A 97 -17.48 7.32 -3.23
C THR A 97 -16.55 8.01 -2.23
N LYS A 98 -16.02 9.21 -2.52
CA LYS A 98 -15.02 9.90 -1.69
C LYS A 98 -15.47 10.10 -0.26
N ASN A 99 -16.65 10.70 -0.06
CA ASN A 99 -17.11 11.08 1.28
C ASN A 99 -17.44 9.84 2.13
N ILE A 100 -17.92 8.76 1.51
CA ILE A 100 -18.11 7.49 2.23
C ILE A 100 -16.77 6.85 2.54
N SER A 101 -15.82 6.83 1.59
CA SER A 101 -14.46 6.33 1.86
C SER A 101 -13.84 7.05 3.05
N ASP A 102 -13.92 8.37 3.11
CA ASP A 102 -13.37 9.15 4.24
C ASP A 102 -14.11 8.89 5.54
N PHE A 103 -15.45 8.83 5.49
CA PHE A 103 -16.26 8.50 6.65
C PHE A 103 -15.90 7.11 7.22
N PHE A 104 -15.69 6.13 6.34
CA PHE A 104 -15.28 4.77 6.70
C PHE A 104 -13.88 4.72 7.28
N ASP A 105 -12.95 5.43 6.66
CA ASP A 105 -11.60 5.55 7.16
C ASP A 105 -11.60 6.13 8.59
N GLN A 106 -12.33 7.23 8.81
CA GLN A 106 -12.46 7.84 10.14
C GLN A 106 -13.10 6.91 11.18
N LEU A 107 -13.96 5.99 10.74
CA LEU A 107 -14.64 5.04 11.63
C LEU A 107 -13.74 3.86 12.01
N ILE A 108 -13.00 3.31 11.05
CA ILE A 108 -12.28 2.03 11.20
C ILE A 108 -10.80 2.24 11.52
N ARG A 109 -10.17 3.27 10.96
CA ARG A 109 -8.74 3.53 11.14
C ARG A 109 -8.32 3.68 12.60
N PRO A 110 -9.06 4.39 13.48
CA PRO A 110 -8.69 4.49 14.89
C PRO A 110 -8.69 3.14 15.60
N ILE A 111 -9.61 2.24 15.25
CA ILE A 111 -9.65 0.88 15.81
C ILE A 111 -8.42 0.10 15.35
N PHE A 112 -8.07 0.19 14.06
CA PHE A 112 -6.88 -0.44 13.54
C PHE A 112 -5.61 0.06 14.25
N ASP A 113 -5.42 1.37 14.33
CA ASP A 113 -4.24 1.96 14.96
C ASP A 113 -4.14 1.58 16.44
N GLU A 114 -5.25 1.57 17.17
CA GLU A 114 -5.27 1.14 18.59
C GLU A 114 -4.85 -0.32 18.72
N LYS A 115 -5.48 -1.22 17.96
CA LYS A 115 -5.31 -2.67 18.11
C LYS A 115 -4.02 -3.21 17.51
N CYS A 116 -3.47 -2.55 16.50
CA CYS A 116 -2.33 -3.04 15.72
C CYS A 116 -1.05 -2.21 15.92
N SER A 117 -1.03 -1.28 16.87
CA SER A 117 0.12 -0.40 17.16
C SER A 117 1.42 -1.13 17.51
N ILE A 118 1.32 -2.35 18.04
CA ILE A 118 2.48 -3.17 18.43
C ILE A 118 3.09 -3.90 17.24
N THR A 119 2.26 -4.29 16.26
CA THR A 119 2.65 -5.11 15.12
C THR A 119 2.74 -4.33 13.81
N THR A 120 2.55 -3.01 13.88
CA THR A 120 2.60 -2.09 12.73
C THR A 120 3.50 -0.91 13.07
N ILE A 121 4.47 -0.59 12.20
CA ILE A 121 5.28 0.63 12.33
C ILE A 121 4.51 1.77 11.65
N ILE A 122 4.12 2.77 12.44
CA ILE A 122 3.40 3.95 11.94
C ILE A 122 4.33 5.14 11.67
N SER A 123 5.56 5.12 12.20
CA SER A 123 6.56 6.18 12.03
C SER A 123 7.96 5.71 12.42
N GLY A 124 9.00 6.46 12.04
CA GLY A 124 10.37 6.20 12.49
C GLY A 124 10.50 6.19 14.03
N THR A 125 9.77 7.08 14.71
CA THR A 125 9.73 7.10 16.19
C THR A 125 9.08 5.82 16.75
N SER A 126 8.00 5.34 16.12
CA SER A 126 7.35 4.08 16.49
C SER A 126 8.31 2.90 16.33
N LEU A 127 9.05 2.81 15.22
CA LEU A 127 10.08 1.80 15.03
C LEU A 127 11.17 1.87 16.12
N ILE A 128 11.72 3.05 16.41
CA ILE A 128 12.76 3.21 17.43
C ILE A 128 12.24 2.77 18.80
N ASN A 129 11.01 3.13 19.16
CA ASN A 129 10.41 2.74 20.43
C ASN A 129 10.22 1.22 20.53
N GLN A 130 9.71 0.60 19.47
CA GLN A 130 9.55 -0.86 19.41
C GLN A 130 10.92 -1.57 19.49
N LEU A 131 11.96 -1.07 18.82
CA LEU A 131 13.33 -1.60 18.92
C LEU A 131 13.92 -1.44 20.33
N LYS A 132 13.69 -0.30 21.01
CA LYS A 132 14.08 -0.12 22.41
C LYS A 132 13.40 -1.14 23.33
N THR A 133 12.11 -1.42 23.11
CA THR A 133 11.41 -2.49 23.83
C THR A 133 12.05 -3.85 23.56
N TYR A 134 12.45 -4.13 22.32
CA TYR A 134 13.15 -5.36 21.94
C TYR A 134 14.51 -5.51 22.65
N ILE A 135 15.29 -4.43 22.70
CA ILE A 135 16.58 -4.35 23.42
C ILE A 135 16.37 -4.57 24.91
N ASN A 136 15.41 -3.88 25.53
CA ASN A 136 15.13 -3.99 26.97
C ASN A 136 14.67 -5.39 27.38
N LYS A 137 14.08 -6.16 26.45
CA LYS A 137 13.73 -7.57 26.65
C LYS A 137 14.93 -8.52 26.53
N GLY A 138 16.13 -8.02 26.22
CA GLY A 138 17.33 -8.84 26.02
C GLY A 138 17.32 -9.66 24.74
N LEU A 139 16.42 -9.35 23.80
CA LEU A 139 16.25 -10.10 22.55
C LEU A 139 17.22 -9.63 21.45
N PHE A 140 17.77 -8.42 21.59
CA PHE A 140 18.76 -7.89 20.66
C PHE A 140 20.15 -8.48 20.94
N LYS A 141 20.61 -9.37 20.06
CA LYS A 141 21.87 -10.09 20.17
C LYS A 141 22.85 -9.60 19.11
N SER A 142 24.15 -9.85 19.31
CA SER A 142 25.17 -9.61 18.27
C SER A 142 24.94 -10.45 17.00
N SER A 143 24.16 -11.52 17.09
CA SER A 143 23.74 -12.35 15.96
C SER A 143 22.43 -11.92 15.31
N THR A 144 21.78 -10.84 15.78
CA THR A 144 20.52 -10.35 15.21
C THR A 144 20.77 -9.76 13.82
N LEU A 145 20.04 -10.26 12.81
CA LEU A 145 20.12 -9.79 11.43
C LEU A 145 18.87 -9.01 11.05
N PHE A 146 19.03 -7.84 10.44
CA PHE A 146 17.90 -7.10 9.86
C PHE A 146 17.57 -7.60 8.46
N CYS A 147 16.37 -8.14 8.28
CA CYS A 147 15.82 -8.52 6.98
C CYS A 147 14.67 -7.59 6.61
N THR A 148 14.49 -7.35 5.31
CA THR A 148 13.34 -6.59 4.80
C THR A 148 12.61 -7.34 3.71
N PHE A 149 11.28 -7.19 3.69
CA PHE A 149 10.39 -7.75 2.68
C PHE A 149 9.59 -6.63 2.03
N ASP A 150 9.53 -6.68 0.70
CA ASP A 150 8.76 -5.74 -0.12
C ASP A 150 7.50 -6.43 -0.65
N ILE A 151 6.34 -5.93 -0.25
CA ILE A 151 5.05 -6.42 -0.74
C ILE A 151 4.71 -5.63 -2.00
N ARG A 152 4.64 -6.32 -3.13
CA ARG A 152 4.38 -5.67 -4.41
C ARG A 152 2.89 -5.46 -4.60
N ASN A 153 2.52 -4.25 -5.01
CA ASN A 153 1.18 -3.91 -5.50
C ASN A 153 0.05 -4.15 -4.48
N LEU A 154 0.30 -3.99 -3.18
CA LEU A 154 -0.68 -4.26 -2.12
C LEU A 154 -2.05 -3.60 -2.38
N TYR A 155 -2.04 -2.31 -2.73
CA TYR A 155 -3.27 -1.54 -2.95
C TYR A 155 -3.99 -1.83 -4.28
N THR A 156 -3.33 -2.45 -5.27
CA THR A 156 -3.94 -2.76 -6.57
C THR A 156 -4.28 -4.23 -6.75
N MET A 157 -3.83 -5.09 -5.84
CA MET A 157 -4.02 -6.55 -5.88
C MET A 157 -4.95 -7.07 -4.79
N LEU A 158 -5.56 -6.17 -4.01
CA LEU A 158 -6.42 -6.50 -2.90
C LEU A 158 -7.67 -7.27 -3.39
N PRO A 159 -7.86 -8.55 -3.02
CA PRO A 159 -9.04 -9.30 -3.42
C PRO A 159 -10.26 -8.76 -2.67
N GLN A 160 -11.19 -8.14 -3.39
CA GLN A 160 -12.28 -7.35 -2.77
C GLN A 160 -13.13 -8.18 -1.80
N ASP A 161 -13.53 -9.39 -2.19
CA ASP A 161 -14.37 -10.27 -1.34
C ASP A 161 -13.63 -10.75 -0.09
N GLU A 162 -12.37 -11.13 -0.25
CA GLU A 162 -11.51 -11.54 0.86
C GLU A 162 -11.29 -10.37 1.83
N ALA A 163 -11.05 -9.18 1.31
CA ALA A 163 -10.84 -7.98 2.11
C ALA A 163 -12.08 -7.61 2.93
N LEU A 164 -13.28 -7.69 2.33
CA LEU A 164 -14.55 -7.45 3.03
C LEU A 164 -14.80 -8.47 4.14
N LYS A 165 -14.46 -9.73 3.87
CA LYS A 165 -14.53 -10.81 4.86
C LYS A 165 -13.57 -10.54 6.01
N ILE A 166 -12.29 -10.28 5.72
CA ILE A 166 -11.26 -10.01 6.72
C ILE A 166 -11.58 -8.77 7.55
N LEU A 167 -12.14 -7.71 6.95
CA LEU A 167 -12.62 -6.54 7.70
C LEU A 167 -13.65 -6.95 8.77
N THR A 168 -14.59 -7.81 8.39
CA THR A 168 -15.62 -8.30 9.31
C THR A 168 -15.00 -9.16 10.41
N GLU A 169 -14.11 -10.08 10.05
CA GLU A 169 -13.40 -10.96 10.98
C GLU A 169 -12.52 -10.16 11.94
N PHE A 170 -11.82 -9.13 11.47
CA PHE A 170 -11.02 -8.21 12.28
C PHE A 170 -11.87 -7.53 13.35
N LEU A 171 -13.02 -6.95 12.96
CA LEU A 171 -13.91 -6.29 13.91
C LEU A 171 -14.50 -7.28 14.92
N GLN A 172 -14.89 -8.48 14.48
CA GLN A 172 -15.40 -9.54 15.36
C GLN A 172 -14.32 -10.05 16.33
N HIS A 173 -13.08 -10.22 15.86
CA HIS A 173 -11.95 -10.67 16.65
C HIS A 173 -11.71 -9.76 17.86
N TYR A 174 -11.86 -8.45 17.68
CA TYR A 174 -11.76 -7.47 18.77
C TYR A 174 -13.09 -7.20 19.50
N GLY A 175 -14.09 -8.04 19.32
CA GLY A 175 -15.36 -8.02 20.07
C GLY A 175 -16.39 -6.99 19.60
N TYR A 176 -16.20 -6.37 18.43
CA TYR A 176 -17.17 -5.42 17.89
C TYR A 176 -18.34 -6.15 17.25
N THR A 177 -19.55 -5.84 17.68
CA THR A 177 -20.81 -6.18 16.97
C THR A 177 -21.38 -4.97 16.22
N LYS A 178 -20.91 -3.78 16.59
CA LYS A 178 -21.18 -2.48 15.99
C LYS A 178 -20.00 -1.55 16.24
N VAL A 179 -19.75 -0.64 15.31
CA VAL A 179 -18.80 0.46 15.49
C VAL A 179 -19.58 1.76 15.64
N VAL A 180 -19.40 2.44 16.77
CA VAL A 180 -20.23 3.58 17.19
C VAL A 180 -21.71 3.18 17.29
N LYS A 181 -22.47 3.30 16.20
CA LYS A 181 -23.90 2.93 16.10
C LYS A 181 -24.22 2.13 14.83
N ILE A 182 -23.19 1.70 14.10
CA ILE A 182 -23.32 1.02 12.80
C ILE A 182 -22.98 -0.45 13.00
N TYR A 183 -23.92 -1.34 12.69
CA TYR A 183 -23.71 -2.78 12.78
C TYR A 183 -22.75 -3.29 11.70
N LEU A 184 -22.07 -4.40 11.98
CA LEU A 184 -21.06 -4.95 11.05
C LEU A 184 -21.61 -5.28 9.66
N ASN A 185 -22.86 -5.74 9.56
CA ASN A 185 -23.52 -5.98 8.28
C ASN A 185 -23.61 -4.69 7.44
N THR A 186 -23.99 -3.57 8.06
CA THR A 186 -24.03 -2.26 7.42
C THR A 186 -22.63 -1.78 7.02
N ILE A 187 -21.62 -2.01 7.87
CA ILE A 187 -20.21 -1.72 7.55
C ILE A 187 -19.79 -2.50 6.29
N GLY A 188 -20.13 -3.78 6.21
CA GLY A 188 -19.87 -4.63 5.04
C GLY A 188 -20.60 -4.14 3.77
N GLU A 189 -21.88 -3.78 3.85
CA GLU A 189 -22.66 -3.23 2.72
C GLU A 189 -21.99 -1.97 2.15
N LEU A 190 -21.56 -1.05 3.02
CA LEU A 190 -20.95 0.21 2.61
C LEU A 190 -19.52 0.05 2.10
N ALA A 191 -18.72 -0.80 2.75
CA ALA A 191 -17.39 -1.15 2.26
C ALA A 191 -17.47 -1.81 0.87
N THR A 192 -18.51 -2.62 0.63
CA THR A 192 -18.75 -3.22 -0.68
C THR A 192 -18.95 -2.16 -1.75
N ILE A 193 -19.68 -1.08 -1.47
CA ILE A 193 -19.84 0.02 -2.43
C ILE A 193 -18.52 0.72 -2.72
N VAL A 194 -17.76 1.08 -1.68
CA VAL A 194 -16.47 1.77 -1.86
C VAL A 194 -15.49 0.93 -2.70
N LEU A 195 -15.56 -0.41 -2.59
CA LEU A 195 -14.70 -1.30 -3.35
C LEU A 195 -15.21 -1.63 -4.75
N LYS A 196 -16.49 -2.01 -4.88
CA LYS A 196 -17.05 -2.60 -6.10
C LYS A 196 -17.69 -1.59 -7.05
N GLU A 197 -18.17 -0.47 -6.53
CA GLU A 197 -18.79 0.60 -7.34
C GLU A 197 -17.77 1.67 -7.75
N ASN A 198 -16.47 1.37 -7.64
CA ASN A 198 -15.43 2.29 -8.08
C ASN A 198 -15.29 2.29 -9.61
N VAL A 199 -15.62 3.43 -10.20
CA VAL A 199 -15.55 3.68 -11.65
C VAL A 199 -14.77 4.95 -11.94
N PHE A 200 -14.00 4.93 -13.02
CA PHE A 200 -13.22 6.08 -13.46
C PHE A 200 -13.26 6.23 -14.98
N ALA A 201 -13.09 7.47 -15.45
CA ALA A 201 -12.91 7.79 -16.85
C ALA A 201 -11.44 7.81 -17.23
N TYR A 202 -11.12 7.14 -18.34
CA TYR A 202 -9.84 7.24 -19.01
C TYR A 202 -10.05 7.35 -20.52
N GLY A 203 -9.54 8.43 -21.12
CA GLY A 203 -9.88 8.81 -22.49
C GLY A 203 -11.40 9.00 -22.67
N ASN A 204 -11.95 8.34 -23.68
CA ASN A 204 -13.37 8.41 -24.03
C ASN A 204 -14.20 7.25 -23.43
N LYS A 205 -13.62 6.45 -22.52
CA LYS A 205 -14.27 5.29 -21.92
C LYS A 205 -14.37 5.42 -20.40
N ILE A 206 -15.32 4.68 -19.84
CA ILE A 206 -15.48 4.48 -18.39
C ILE A 206 -15.06 3.05 -18.08
N TYR A 207 -14.29 2.88 -17.03
CA TYR A 207 -13.79 1.61 -16.55
C TYR A 207 -14.27 1.38 -15.13
N GLN A 208 -14.61 0.14 -14.83
CA GLN A 208 -14.86 -0.34 -13.47
C GLN A 208 -13.65 -1.12 -12.98
N GLN A 209 -13.27 -0.89 -11.74
CA GLN A 209 -12.22 -1.66 -11.09
C GLN A 209 -12.78 -2.97 -10.52
N ILE A 210 -12.18 -4.10 -10.93
CA ILE A 210 -12.63 -5.45 -10.55
C ILE A 210 -11.74 -6.12 -9.51
N LEU A 211 -10.58 -5.53 -9.22
CA LEU A 211 -9.68 -5.96 -8.14
C LEU A 211 -9.18 -4.72 -7.39
N ALA A 212 -9.14 -4.82 -6.07
CA ALA A 212 -8.90 -3.70 -5.16
C ALA A 212 -9.86 -2.51 -5.36
N SER A 213 -9.51 -1.35 -4.84
CA SER A 213 -10.21 -0.09 -5.11
C SER A 213 -9.19 1.01 -5.44
N ALA A 214 -9.65 2.25 -5.59
CA ALA A 214 -8.81 3.38 -5.93
C ALA A 214 -7.63 3.45 -4.95
N MET A 215 -6.38 3.47 -5.43
CA MET A 215 -5.21 3.66 -4.56
C MET A 215 -5.30 4.95 -3.72
N SER A 216 -6.05 5.95 -4.19
CA SER A 216 -6.26 7.23 -3.52
C SER A 216 -7.44 7.23 -2.55
N SER A 217 -8.21 6.14 -2.44
CA SER A 217 -9.26 5.99 -1.44
C SER A 217 -8.62 5.78 -0.06
N SER A 218 -8.97 6.67 0.86
CA SER A 218 -8.59 6.62 2.28
C SER A 218 -8.91 5.25 2.91
N PHE A 219 -10.13 4.76 2.70
CA PHE A 219 -10.56 3.46 3.22
C PHE A 219 -9.77 2.28 2.63
N THR A 220 -9.35 2.36 1.37
CA THR A 220 -8.54 1.31 0.73
C THR A 220 -7.20 1.13 1.43
N LEU A 221 -6.59 2.21 1.94
CA LEU A 221 -5.37 2.12 2.74
C LEU A 221 -5.60 1.39 4.06
N THR A 222 -6.66 1.77 4.78
CA THR A 222 -7.02 1.11 6.04
C THR A 222 -7.35 -0.37 5.84
N LEU A 223 -8.05 -0.71 4.76
CA LEU A 223 -8.37 -2.09 4.43
C LEU A 223 -7.13 -2.91 4.08
N ALA A 224 -6.19 -2.35 3.33
CA ALA A 224 -4.91 -2.98 3.04
C ALA A 224 -4.11 -3.28 4.33
N ASN A 225 -4.11 -2.35 5.28
CA ASN A 225 -3.48 -2.57 6.59
C ASN A 225 -4.17 -3.69 7.39
N ILE A 226 -5.50 -3.79 7.33
CA ILE A 226 -6.27 -4.86 7.97
C ILE A 226 -5.97 -6.24 7.33
N LEU A 227 -5.81 -6.29 6.01
CA LEU A 227 -5.32 -7.50 5.31
C LEU A 227 -3.92 -7.89 5.77
N MET A 228 -3.03 -6.91 5.90
CA MET A 228 -1.69 -7.15 6.42
C MET A 228 -1.71 -7.67 7.85
N TRP A 229 -2.61 -7.14 8.69
CA TRP A 229 -2.84 -7.67 10.03
C TRP A 229 -3.25 -9.15 10.00
N ASN A 230 -4.15 -9.56 9.10
CA ASN A 230 -4.56 -10.96 8.99
C ASN A 230 -3.41 -11.85 8.49
N TRP A 231 -2.70 -11.39 7.46
CA TRP A 231 -1.57 -12.13 6.88
C TRP A 231 -0.44 -12.36 7.90
N GLN A 232 -0.14 -11.35 8.72
CA GLN A 232 0.96 -11.42 9.68
C GLN A 232 0.63 -12.21 10.96
N GLN A 233 -0.61 -12.63 11.21
CA GLN A 233 -0.97 -13.30 12.48
C GLN A 233 -0.04 -14.48 12.81
N LYS A 234 0.23 -15.33 11.81
CA LYS A 234 1.13 -16.48 11.97
C LYS A 234 2.57 -16.07 12.29
N LEU A 235 3.02 -14.93 11.77
CA LEU A 235 4.34 -14.38 12.04
C LEU A 235 4.39 -13.86 13.47
N VAL A 236 3.39 -13.08 13.89
CA VAL A 236 3.28 -12.56 15.26
C VAL A 236 3.26 -13.71 16.28
N ASP A 237 2.46 -14.76 16.03
CA ASP A 237 2.41 -15.96 16.87
C ASP A 237 3.77 -16.68 16.98
N GLN A 238 4.58 -16.64 15.92
CA GLN A 238 5.94 -17.19 15.93
C GLN A 238 6.89 -16.28 16.71
N GLN A 239 6.80 -14.96 16.52
CA GLN A 239 7.60 -13.99 17.25
C GLN A 239 7.39 -14.09 18.77
N GLU A 240 6.15 -14.30 19.24
CA GLU A 240 5.88 -14.52 20.67
C GLU A 240 6.61 -15.75 21.22
N LYS A 241 6.83 -16.77 20.38
CA LYS A 241 7.51 -18.02 20.75
C LYS A 241 9.03 -17.93 20.63
N THR A 242 9.54 -17.31 19.56
CA THR A 242 10.97 -17.27 19.23
C THR A 242 11.67 -16.05 19.81
N GLY A 243 10.94 -15.00 20.15
CA GLY A 243 11.52 -13.71 20.52
C GLY A 243 12.13 -12.97 19.32
N GLU A 244 11.75 -13.32 18.10
CA GLU A 244 12.05 -12.52 16.90
C GLU A 244 11.30 -11.19 16.94
N PHE A 245 11.72 -10.21 16.15
CA PHE A 245 10.96 -8.97 16.01
C PHE A 245 10.47 -8.84 14.57
N LEU A 246 9.14 -8.86 14.42
CA LEU A 246 8.47 -8.86 13.14
C LEU A 246 7.52 -7.69 13.14
N VAL A 247 7.65 -6.82 12.14
CA VAL A 247 6.72 -5.71 12.00
C VAL A 247 6.35 -5.53 10.54
N ALA A 248 5.05 -5.44 10.25
CA ALA A 248 4.58 -5.12 8.91
C ALA A 248 4.67 -3.61 8.65
N THR A 249 5.41 -3.28 7.60
CA THR A 249 5.34 -2.03 6.81
C THR A 249 5.67 -2.32 5.35
N GLU A 250 5.34 -1.41 4.44
CA GLU A 250 6.12 -1.31 3.19
C GLU A 250 7.29 -0.34 3.47
N PRO A 251 8.56 -0.78 3.49
CA PRO A 251 9.10 -2.15 3.60
C PRO A 251 9.12 -2.65 5.07
N SER A 252 8.94 -3.95 5.28
CA SER A 252 8.81 -4.58 6.61
C SER A 252 10.20 -4.82 7.21
N PHE A 253 10.35 -4.73 8.54
CA PHE A 253 11.60 -5.07 9.24
C PHE A 253 11.44 -6.38 10.00
N ILE A 254 12.38 -7.31 9.77
CA ILE A 254 12.46 -8.62 10.43
C ILE A 254 13.87 -8.82 11.00
N PRO A 255 14.15 -8.40 12.23
CA PRO A 255 15.24 -8.92 13.05
C PRO A 255 15.03 -10.40 13.42
N PHE A 256 15.93 -11.25 12.94
CA PHE A 256 15.95 -12.71 13.18
C PHE A 256 17.15 -13.11 14.07
N THR A 257 16.94 -14.02 15.02
CA THR A 257 18.01 -14.64 15.82
C THR A 257 18.28 -16.06 15.33
N SER A 258 19.47 -16.32 14.80
CA SER A 258 19.87 -17.67 14.38
C SER A 258 20.75 -18.35 15.42
N ASP A 259 20.43 -19.62 15.73
CA ASP A 259 21.30 -20.53 16.49
C ASP A 259 22.17 -21.43 15.57
N HIS A 260 22.16 -21.17 14.25
CA HIS A 260 22.98 -21.91 13.28
C HIS A 260 24.33 -21.22 13.01
N PRO A 261 25.43 -21.97 12.85
CA PRO A 261 26.74 -21.40 12.58
C PRO A 261 26.81 -20.70 11.21
N GLN A 262 27.31 -19.46 11.23
CA GLN A 262 27.52 -18.45 10.16
C GLN A 262 28.32 -18.88 8.90
N HIS A 263 28.46 -20.16 8.59
CA HIS A 263 29.31 -20.61 7.49
C HIS A 263 28.74 -20.42 6.07
N VAL A 264 27.58 -19.77 5.93
CA VAL A 264 27.00 -19.41 4.61
C VAL A 264 27.31 -17.95 4.19
N PHE A 265 27.86 -17.11 5.08
CA PHE A 265 28.26 -15.73 4.76
C PHE A 265 29.78 -15.48 4.82
N GLY A 266 30.59 -16.51 5.11
CA GLY A 266 32.00 -16.38 5.49
C GLY A 266 32.94 -15.73 4.46
N ASN A 267 32.53 -15.62 3.20
CA ASN A 267 33.46 -15.22 2.13
C ASN A 267 33.12 -13.89 1.45
N ILE A 268 32.06 -13.15 1.80
CA ILE A 268 31.71 -11.93 1.04
C ILE A 268 32.80 -10.85 1.15
N ILE A 269 33.32 -10.58 2.36
CA ILE A 269 34.38 -9.59 2.56
C ILE A 269 35.70 -10.07 1.94
N GLN A 270 36.03 -11.36 2.12
CA GLN A 270 37.24 -11.95 1.58
C GLN A 270 37.23 -12.02 0.04
N SER A 271 36.06 -12.28 -0.57
CA SER A 271 35.85 -12.27 -2.02
C SER A 271 35.92 -10.87 -2.60
N SER A 272 35.36 -9.87 -1.90
CA SER A 272 35.40 -8.47 -2.32
C SER A 272 36.82 -7.88 -2.22
N LEU A 273 37.56 -8.19 -1.14
CA LEU A 273 38.98 -7.82 -1.02
C LEU A 273 39.85 -8.56 -2.05
N ALA A 274 39.63 -9.85 -2.27
CA ALA A 274 40.35 -10.60 -3.30
C ALA A 274 40.06 -10.05 -4.71
N ARG A 275 38.82 -9.61 -4.99
CA ARG A 275 38.46 -8.93 -6.24
C ARG A 275 39.16 -7.58 -6.35
N ALA A 276 39.20 -6.79 -5.27
CA ALA A 276 39.88 -5.50 -5.25
C ALA A 276 41.39 -5.66 -5.55
N VAL A 277 42.06 -6.65 -4.96
CA VAL A 277 43.48 -6.95 -5.25
C VAL A 277 43.68 -7.45 -6.69
N ARG A 278 42.75 -8.24 -7.22
CA ARG A 278 42.91 -8.93 -8.51
C ARG A 278 42.56 -8.08 -9.74
N TYR A 279 41.69 -7.07 -9.58
CA TYR A 279 41.18 -6.27 -10.69
C TYR A 279 41.53 -4.78 -10.60
N SER A 280 42.16 -4.31 -9.52
CA SER A 280 42.69 -2.94 -9.45
C SER A 280 44.03 -2.87 -10.18
N SER A 281 44.10 -2.12 -11.27
CA SER A 281 45.34 -1.94 -12.05
C SER A 281 46.30 -0.90 -11.46
N THR A 282 45.88 -0.14 -10.44
CA THR A 282 46.69 0.86 -9.73
C THR A 282 46.40 0.86 -8.23
N PHE A 283 47.36 1.33 -7.43
CA PHE A 283 47.23 1.41 -5.97
C PHE A 283 46.12 2.39 -5.54
N GLU A 284 45.89 3.45 -6.31
CA GLU A 284 44.82 4.42 -6.05
C GLU A 284 43.42 3.82 -6.30
N ALA A 285 43.27 2.99 -7.34
CA ALA A 285 42.02 2.26 -7.59
C ALA A 285 41.71 1.25 -6.47
N PHE A 286 42.74 0.58 -5.95
CA PHE A 286 42.62 -0.31 -4.80
C PHE A 286 42.17 0.44 -3.54
N GLN A 287 42.75 1.61 -3.24
CA GLN A 287 42.35 2.42 -2.09
C GLN A 287 40.91 2.95 -2.20
N ASN A 288 40.41 3.23 -3.41
CA ASN A 288 39.03 3.66 -3.61
C ASN A 288 38.01 2.52 -3.39
N GLU A 289 38.31 1.29 -3.85
CA GLU A 289 37.49 0.09 -3.55
C GLU A 289 37.53 -0.23 -2.04
N GLN A 290 38.69 -0.15 -1.39
CA GLN A 290 38.80 -0.30 0.06
C GLN A 290 37.92 0.72 0.81
N ARG A 291 37.95 2.00 0.42
CA ARG A 291 37.09 3.04 1.01
C ARG A 291 35.62 2.79 0.76
N TYR A 292 35.21 2.30 -0.41
CA TYR A 292 33.81 1.93 -0.68
C TYR A 292 33.34 0.76 0.20
N ILE A 293 34.21 -0.22 0.45
CA ILE A 293 33.95 -1.33 1.39
C ILE A 293 33.86 -0.80 2.83
N GLU A 294 34.77 0.09 3.27
CA GLU A 294 34.69 0.75 4.58
C GLU A 294 33.44 1.63 4.72
N PHE A 295 33.04 2.34 3.66
CA PHE A 295 31.81 3.14 3.63
C PHE A 295 30.57 2.26 3.69
N MET A 296 30.56 1.13 2.98
CA MET A 296 29.50 0.12 3.08
C MET A 296 29.40 -0.44 4.50
N LEU A 297 30.51 -0.65 5.20
CA LEU A 297 30.51 -1.10 6.60
C LEU A 297 30.00 -0.01 7.55
N LEU A 298 30.33 1.26 7.31
CA LEU A 298 29.87 2.40 8.12
C LEU A 298 28.42 2.81 7.86
N TYR A 299 27.91 2.63 6.63
CA TYR A 299 26.50 2.90 6.29
C TYR A 299 25.55 1.76 6.69
N ASN A 300 26.10 0.56 6.90
CA ASN A 300 25.39 -0.58 7.48
C ASN A 300 25.36 -0.55 9.02
N GLY A 301 25.76 0.58 9.64
CA GLY A 301 25.28 1.04 10.96
C GLY A 301 25.63 0.17 12.15
#